data_AF-A0A8C4MG43-F1
#
_entry.id   AF-A0A8C4MG43-F1
#
_cell.length_a   1.000
_cell.length_b   1.000
_cell.length_c   1.000
_cell.angle_alpha   90.00
_cell.angle_beta   90.00
_cell.angle_gamma   90.00
#
_symmetry.space_group_name_H-M   'P 1'
#
loop_
_entity.id
_entity.type
_entity.pdbx_description
1 polymer ?
#
loop_
_entity_poly.entity_id
_entity_poly.type
_entity_poly.pdbx_seq_one_letter_code
_entity_poly.pdbx_strand_id
1 'polypeptide(L)'
;MSRIEKMSILGVRSFGIEDKDKQIITFFSPLTILVGPNGAGKTTIIECLKYICTGDFPPGTKGNTFVHDPKVAQETDVRAQIRLQFRDVNGELIAVQRSMVCTQKSKKTEFKTLEGVITRTKHGEKVSLSSKCAEIDREMISSLGVSKSVLNNVIFCHQEESNWPLSEGKALKQKFDEIFSATRYIKALETLRQVRQTQGQKVKECQTELKYLKQNKEKACEIRDQITSKEAQLTSSKEIVKSYENELDPLKNRLKEIEQNLSKIMRLDNEIKALDSRKKQMEKDNSELEQKMEKVFQGTDEQLNDLYHNHQRTVREKERRLVDCQREVEKLNKESGLLNREKSELLVEQGRTKSLLSFFILEYYALSNDFAEKESLKQKQIDEIRDKKTGLGRIIELKSEILTKKQNELKNVKYELQQLEGSSDRILELDQELTKAERELSKAEKNSNVEMLKTEVISLQNEKADLDRTLRKLDQEMEQLNHHTTTRTQMEMLTKDKQGTGFS
;
A
#
# COMPACT_ATOMS: atom_id res chain seq x y z
N MET A 1 15.40 39.56 56.52
CA MET A 1 16.30 38.40 56.74
C MET A 1 15.61 37.49 57.72
N SER A 2 15.47 36.21 57.37
CA SER A 2 14.87 35.20 58.24
C SER A 2 15.71 35.02 59.50
N ARG A 3 15.07 34.74 60.64
CA ARG A 3 15.77 34.50 61.91
C ARG A 3 14.99 33.59 62.84
N ILE A 4 15.67 32.69 63.52
CA ILE A 4 15.09 31.88 64.60
C ILE A 4 14.97 32.73 65.88
N GLU A 5 13.86 32.59 66.62
CA GLU A 5 13.62 33.39 67.83
C GLU A 5 13.50 32.51 69.07
N LYS A 6 12.74 31.42 68.99
CA LYS A 6 12.45 30.58 70.16
C LYS A 6 12.21 29.14 69.77
N MET A 7 12.76 28.20 70.52
CA MET A 7 12.47 26.76 70.36
C MET A 7 12.04 26.15 71.69
N SER A 8 11.09 25.22 71.65
CA SER A 8 10.78 24.35 72.78
C SER A 8 11.00 22.89 72.42
N ILE A 9 11.58 22.13 73.36
CA ILE A 9 11.87 20.70 73.22
C ILE A 9 11.21 19.95 74.38
N LEU A 10 10.56 18.84 74.06
CA LEU A 10 9.96 17.90 75.02
C LEU A 10 10.15 16.48 74.50
N GLY A 11 10.52 15.54 75.38
CA GLY A 11 10.58 14.10 75.09
C GLY A 11 11.63 13.67 74.07
N VAL A 12 12.68 14.47 73.84
CA VAL A 12 13.78 14.16 72.90
C VAL A 12 15.04 13.79 73.68
N ARG A 13 15.61 12.60 73.47
CA ARG A 13 16.80 12.10 74.18
C ARG A 13 16.75 12.39 75.69
N SER A 14 17.65 13.23 76.23
CA SER A 14 17.73 13.56 77.65
C SER A 14 16.70 14.59 78.13
N PHE A 15 15.92 15.20 77.23
CA PHE A 15 14.82 16.09 77.60
C PHE A 15 13.64 15.26 78.11
N GLY A 16 13.13 15.63 79.30
CA GLY A 16 12.03 14.93 79.97
C GLY A 16 10.73 14.90 79.18
N ILE A 17 9.81 14.04 79.60
CA ILE A 17 8.58 13.72 78.86
C ILE A 17 7.33 14.42 79.42
N GLU A 18 7.40 14.95 80.64
CA GLU A 18 6.28 15.66 81.26
C GLU A 18 6.23 17.13 80.85
N ASP A 19 5.05 17.75 80.85
CA ASP A 19 4.89 19.17 80.48
C ASP A 19 5.74 20.11 81.35
N LYS A 20 5.97 19.75 82.62
CA LYS A 20 6.86 20.49 83.54
C LYS A 20 8.33 20.47 83.11
N ASP A 21 8.74 19.46 82.34
CA ASP A 21 10.12 19.28 81.87
C ASP A 21 10.39 20.00 80.54
N LYS A 22 9.36 20.59 79.94
CA LYS A 22 9.45 21.29 78.66
C LYS A 22 10.50 22.41 78.72
N GLN A 23 11.58 22.23 77.96
CA GLN A 23 12.66 23.20 77.89
C GLN A 23 12.39 24.23 76.80
N ILE A 24 12.63 25.50 77.10
CA ILE A 24 12.45 26.62 76.20
C ILE A 24 13.78 27.36 76.03
N ILE A 25 14.19 27.52 74.78
CA ILE A 25 15.43 28.18 74.40
C ILE A 25 15.07 29.41 73.58
N THR A 26 15.63 30.57 73.95
CA THR A 26 15.49 31.83 73.21
C THR A 26 16.80 32.11 72.48
N PHE A 27 16.72 32.40 71.18
CA PHE A 27 17.89 32.70 70.36
C PHE A 27 18.06 34.21 70.23
N PHE A 28 19.29 34.66 70.46
CA PHE A 28 19.68 36.06 70.44
C PHE A 28 20.52 36.37 69.20
N SER A 29 20.40 37.60 68.73
CA SER A 29 21.21 38.15 67.64
C SER A 29 22.22 39.15 68.22
N PRO A 30 23.49 39.15 67.78
CA PRO A 30 24.05 38.30 66.72
C PRO A 30 24.55 36.93 67.20
N LEU A 31 24.68 36.72 68.52
CA LEU A 31 25.33 35.53 69.09
C LEU A 31 24.48 34.90 70.20
N THR A 32 24.35 33.58 70.16
CA THR A 32 23.78 32.77 71.25
C THR A 32 24.84 31.76 71.71
N ILE A 33 25.16 31.74 73.00
CA ILE A 33 26.17 30.83 73.56
C ILE A 33 25.46 29.72 74.34
N LEU A 34 25.72 28.46 73.99
CA LEU A 34 25.21 27.28 74.70
C LEU A 34 26.34 26.60 75.47
N VAL A 35 26.33 26.73 76.80
CA VAL A 35 27.32 26.12 77.70
C VAL A 35 26.70 25.07 78.61
N GLY A 36 27.50 24.10 79.03
CA GLY A 36 27.07 23.04 79.94
C GLY A 36 28.04 21.84 79.90
N PRO A 37 27.93 20.91 80.86
CA PRO A 37 28.78 19.72 80.90
C PRO A 37 28.53 18.79 79.71
N ASN A 38 29.42 17.82 79.51
CA ASN A 38 29.22 16.77 78.51
C ASN A 38 27.98 15.94 78.88
N GLY A 39 27.18 15.57 77.88
CA GLY A 39 25.90 14.91 78.10
C GLY A 39 24.73 15.82 78.49
N ALA A 40 24.95 17.14 78.67
CA ALA A 40 23.87 18.09 79.01
C ALA A 40 22.84 18.34 77.88
N GLY A 41 22.97 17.68 76.72
CA GLY A 41 22.05 17.84 75.59
C GLY A 41 22.36 18.99 74.63
N LYS A 42 23.54 19.63 74.72
CA LYS A 42 23.95 20.72 73.80
C LYS A 42 23.85 20.32 72.32
N THR A 43 24.41 19.16 71.96
CA THR A 43 24.33 18.61 70.60
C THR A 43 22.88 18.31 70.21
N THR A 44 22.09 17.76 71.14
CA THR A 44 20.65 17.49 70.94
C THR A 44 19.85 18.74 70.58
N ILE A 45 20.20 19.92 71.10
CA ILE A 45 19.56 21.19 70.73
C ILE A 45 19.77 21.48 69.23
N ILE A 46 21.00 21.28 68.73
CA ILE A 46 21.32 21.49 67.31
C ILE A 46 20.65 20.42 66.44
N GLU A 47 20.60 19.17 66.90
CA GLU A 47 19.86 18.10 66.24
C GLU A 47 18.36 18.42 66.13
N CYS A 48 17.76 19.01 67.17
CA CYS A 48 16.36 19.45 67.14
C CYS A 48 16.13 20.57 66.11
N LEU A 49 17.06 21.53 66.01
CA LEU A 49 17.03 22.57 64.98
C LEU A 49 17.15 21.99 63.58
N LYS A 50 18.06 21.04 63.37
CA LYS A 50 18.19 20.31 62.10
C LYS A 50 16.87 19.61 61.76
N TYR A 51 16.35 18.78 62.66
CA TYR A 51 15.14 17.99 62.44
C TYR A 51 13.91 18.85 62.16
N ILE A 52 13.68 19.93 62.91
CA ILE A 52 12.50 20.77 62.69
C ILE A 52 12.55 21.51 61.35
N CYS A 53 13.75 21.90 60.90
CA CYS A 53 13.95 22.63 59.65
C CYS A 53 14.00 21.74 58.41
N THR A 54 14.53 20.52 58.50
CA THR A 54 14.79 19.66 57.33
C THR A 54 14.06 18.33 57.32
N GLY A 55 13.48 17.92 58.46
CA GLY A 55 12.86 16.62 58.67
C GLY A 55 13.85 15.46 58.86
N ASP A 56 15.16 15.72 58.76
CA ASP A 56 16.18 14.67 58.81
C ASP A 56 16.64 14.42 60.25
N PHE A 57 16.82 13.14 60.58
CA PHE A 57 17.35 12.72 61.87
C PHE A 57 18.88 12.84 61.93
N PRO A 58 19.46 12.87 63.14
CA PRO A 58 20.91 12.77 63.32
C PRO A 58 21.50 11.50 62.68
N PRO A 59 22.76 11.53 62.21
CA PRO A 59 23.41 10.37 61.62
C PRO A 59 23.42 9.18 62.59
N GLY A 60 23.29 7.96 62.05
CA GLY A 60 23.26 6.73 62.84
C GLY A 60 21.95 6.46 63.61
N THR A 61 20.92 7.32 63.49
CA THR A 61 19.63 7.13 64.16
C THR A 61 18.49 6.78 63.19
N LYS A 62 17.57 5.89 63.60
CA LYS A 62 16.35 5.54 62.84
C LYS A 62 15.09 6.09 63.52
N GLY A 63 15.17 7.31 64.06
CA GLY A 63 14.10 8.01 64.78
C GLY A 63 13.80 7.49 66.20
N ASN A 64 13.85 6.16 66.40
CA ASN A 64 13.60 5.52 67.69
C ASN A 64 14.55 5.95 68.82
N THR A 65 15.82 6.20 68.51
CA THR A 65 16.84 6.66 69.47
C THR A 65 16.86 8.18 69.66
N PHE A 66 16.05 8.91 68.90
CA PHE A 66 15.91 10.36 69.01
C PHE A 66 14.84 10.74 70.04
N VAL A 67 13.76 9.96 70.12
CA VAL A 67 12.75 10.08 71.19
C VAL A 67 13.33 9.56 72.50
N HIS A 68 12.95 10.17 73.62
CA HIS A 68 13.29 9.67 74.96
C HIS A 68 12.83 8.20 75.09
N ASP A 69 13.70 7.33 75.61
CA ASP A 69 13.45 5.89 75.60
C ASP A 69 12.27 5.55 76.53
N PRO A 70 11.17 4.93 76.02
CA PRO A 70 10.05 4.49 76.84
C PRO A 70 10.44 3.61 78.03
N LYS A 71 11.50 2.80 77.90
CA LYS A 71 11.99 1.95 78.99
C LYS A 71 12.61 2.75 80.13
N VAL A 72 13.28 3.85 79.80
CA VAL A 72 13.88 4.76 80.80
C VAL A 72 12.79 5.59 81.47
N ALA A 73 11.79 6.03 80.69
CA ALA A 73 10.60 6.72 81.20
C ALA A 73 9.65 5.83 82.02
N GLN A 74 9.78 4.50 81.93
CA GLN A 74 8.82 3.52 82.47
C GLN A 74 7.39 3.71 81.93
N GLU A 75 7.27 4.19 80.70
CA GLU A 75 6.01 4.49 80.03
C GLU A 75 5.81 3.58 78.81
N THR A 76 4.55 3.29 78.47
CA THR A 76 4.25 2.50 77.26
C THR A 76 4.39 3.34 76.00
N ASP A 77 4.01 4.61 76.05
CA ASP A 77 4.04 5.54 74.94
C ASP A 77 4.76 6.83 75.33
N VAL A 78 5.88 7.12 74.68
CA VAL A 78 6.58 8.40 74.85
C VAL A 78 6.35 9.27 73.64
N ARG A 79 5.87 10.50 73.88
CA ARG A 79 5.69 11.52 72.85
C ARG A 79 6.82 12.54 72.94
N ALA A 80 7.43 12.86 71.81
CA ALA A 80 8.33 13.99 71.69
C ALA A 80 7.71 15.08 70.84
N GLN A 81 8.02 16.33 71.20
CA GLN A 81 7.54 17.51 70.51
C GLN A 81 8.66 18.54 70.42
N ILE A 82 8.89 19.04 69.21
CA ILE A 82 9.78 20.16 68.96
C ILE A 82 8.93 21.26 68.32
N ARG A 83 9.01 22.47 68.88
CA ARG A 83 8.34 23.66 68.32
C ARG A 83 9.36 24.76 68.10
N LEU A 84 9.42 25.32 66.90
CA LEU A 84 10.31 26.42 66.52
C LEU A 84 9.48 27.61 66.08
N GLN A 85 9.76 28.76 66.67
CA GLN A 85 9.25 30.06 66.27
C GLN A 85 10.37 30.86 65.61
N PHE A 86 10.09 31.39 64.43
CA PHE A 86 11.04 32.15 63.62
C PHE A 86 10.31 33.21 62.80
N ARG A 87 11.08 34.16 62.25
CA ARG A 87 10.60 35.09 61.22
C ARG A 87 11.02 34.60 59.85
N ASP A 88 10.08 34.62 58.92
CA ASP A 88 10.32 34.23 57.54
C ASP A 88 11.12 35.30 56.78
N VAL A 89 11.37 35.06 55.49
CA VAL A 89 12.03 36.02 54.60
C VAL A 89 11.29 37.37 54.49
N ASN A 90 9.97 37.38 54.67
CA ASN A 90 9.12 38.57 54.63
C ASN A 90 9.02 39.29 56.00
N GLY A 91 9.57 38.71 57.06
CA GLY A 91 9.53 39.24 58.42
C GLY A 91 8.31 38.84 59.25
N GLU A 92 7.43 37.99 58.69
CA GLU A 92 6.25 37.46 59.35
C GLU A 92 6.61 36.38 60.37
N LEU A 93 5.84 36.33 61.46
CA LEU A 93 6.08 35.36 62.53
C LEU A 93 5.41 34.02 62.22
N ILE A 94 6.23 32.98 62.11
CA ILE A 94 5.82 31.60 61.87
C ILE A 94 6.22 30.73 63.06
N ALA A 95 5.34 29.83 63.49
CA ALA A 95 5.67 28.77 64.43
C ALA A 95 5.38 27.41 63.80
N VAL A 96 6.36 26.51 63.84
CA VAL A 96 6.24 25.14 63.34
C VAL A 96 6.40 24.19 64.49
N GLN A 97 5.63 23.12 64.50
CA GLN A 97 5.70 22.04 65.46
C GLN A 97 5.80 20.71 64.74
N ARG A 98 6.75 19.88 65.18
CA ARG A 98 6.82 18.46 64.81
C ARG A 98 6.63 17.61 66.05
N SER A 99 5.81 16.58 65.91
CA SER A 99 5.54 15.62 66.97
C SER A 99 5.90 14.21 66.50
N MET A 100 6.39 13.40 67.43
CA MET A 100 6.76 12.02 67.18
C MET A 100 6.39 11.18 68.40
N VAL A 101 6.19 9.88 68.19
CA VAL A 101 5.82 8.94 69.24
C VAL A 101 6.68 7.68 69.13
N CYS A 102 7.11 7.19 70.28
CA CYS A 102 7.84 5.95 70.43
C CYS A 102 7.04 5.05 71.39
N THR A 103 6.56 3.92 70.88
CA THR A 103 5.72 2.98 71.63
C THR A 103 6.53 1.74 71.98
N GLN A 104 6.58 1.38 73.27
CA GLN A 104 7.18 0.14 73.73
C GLN A 104 6.23 -1.03 73.47
N LYS A 105 6.57 -1.87 72.49
CA LYS A 105 5.92 -3.19 72.32
C LYS A 105 6.82 -4.26 72.90
N SER A 106 6.23 -5.30 73.50
CA SER A 106 6.91 -6.47 74.13
C SER A 106 8.46 -6.46 74.10
N LYS A 107 9.08 -6.81 72.95
CA LYS A 107 10.55 -6.81 72.77
C LYS A 107 11.12 -5.71 71.86
N LYS A 108 10.29 -4.88 71.21
CA LYS A 108 10.74 -3.89 70.20
C LYS A 108 10.03 -2.56 70.39
N THR A 109 10.75 -1.47 70.19
CA THR A 109 10.18 -0.13 70.24
C THR A 109 9.77 0.30 68.82
N GLU A 110 8.53 0.77 68.65
CA GLU A 110 7.99 1.24 67.37
C GLU A 110 7.99 2.76 67.33
N PHE A 111 8.57 3.33 66.28
CA PHE A 111 8.65 4.78 66.09
C PHE A 111 7.67 5.25 65.02
N LYS A 112 6.96 6.35 65.29
CA LYS A 112 6.10 7.01 64.31
C LYS A 112 6.28 8.53 64.38
N THR A 113 6.33 9.16 63.21
CA THR A 113 6.21 10.61 63.09
C THR A 113 4.74 10.98 62.94
N LEU A 114 4.28 11.99 63.67
CA LEU A 114 2.91 12.49 63.58
C LEU A 114 2.85 13.67 62.59
N GLU A 115 1.64 14.08 62.22
CA GLU A 115 1.47 15.31 61.45
C GLU A 115 2.04 16.51 62.21
N GLY A 116 2.71 17.40 61.48
CA GLY A 116 3.21 18.63 62.07
C GLY A 116 2.20 19.75 61.89
N VAL A 117 2.37 20.80 62.70
CA VAL A 117 1.47 21.94 62.75
C VAL A 117 2.26 23.19 62.38
N ILE A 118 1.73 23.96 61.44
CA ILE A 118 2.27 25.27 61.07
C ILE A 118 1.26 26.33 61.50
N THR A 119 1.71 27.29 62.30
CA THR A 119 0.92 28.43 62.76
C THR A 119 1.50 29.71 62.15
N ARG A 120 0.65 30.48 61.48
CA ARG A 120 0.99 31.81 60.92
C ARG A 120 0.09 32.87 61.53
N THR A 121 0.59 34.09 61.61
CA THR A 121 -0.23 35.25 62.02
C THR A 121 -0.75 35.93 60.76
N LYS A 122 -2.03 35.74 60.43
CA LYS A 122 -2.70 36.38 59.29
C LYS A 122 -3.70 37.40 59.81
N HIS A 123 -3.61 38.65 59.37
CA HIS A 123 -4.51 39.74 59.78
C HIS A 123 -4.64 39.92 61.31
N GLY A 124 -3.58 39.66 62.06
CA GLY A 124 -3.57 39.74 63.53
C GLY A 124 -4.07 38.49 64.27
N GLU A 125 -4.63 37.51 63.55
CA GLU A 125 -5.08 36.23 64.12
C GLU A 125 -4.11 35.09 63.83
N LYS A 126 -3.98 34.15 64.79
CA LYS A 126 -3.14 32.96 64.64
C LYS A 126 -3.93 31.85 63.95
N VAL A 127 -3.56 31.52 62.73
CA VAL A 127 -4.12 30.41 61.96
C VAL A 127 -3.17 29.23 62.03
N SER A 128 -3.64 28.09 62.54
CA SER A 128 -2.89 26.83 62.62
C SER A 128 -3.40 25.81 61.62
N LEU A 129 -2.49 25.19 60.86
CA LEU A 129 -2.78 24.18 59.86
C LEU A 129 -2.00 22.90 60.20
N SER A 130 -2.69 21.76 60.26
CA SER A 130 -2.03 20.45 60.27
C SER A 130 -1.61 20.10 58.84
N SER A 131 -0.40 19.58 58.65
CA SER A 131 0.12 19.25 57.32
C SER A 131 1.04 18.04 57.35
N LYS A 132 1.17 17.39 56.19
CA LYS A 132 2.07 16.24 56.04
C LYS A 132 3.52 16.69 56.21
N CYS A 133 4.38 15.82 56.75
CA CYS A 133 5.79 16.15 57.01
C CYS A 133 6.52 16.71 55.77
N ALA A 134 6.28 16.15 54.59
CA ALA A 134 6.91 16.61 53.34
C ALA A 134 6.43 18.00 52.87
N GLU A 135 5.22 18.42 53.24
CA GLU A 135 4.74 19.79 53.01
C GLU A 135 5.41 20.76 53.96
N ILE A 136 5.58 20.38 55.23
CA ILE A 136 6.30 21.18 56.23
C ILE A 136 7.76 21.36 55.82
N ASP A 137 8.43 20.32 55.32
CA ASP A 137 9.81 20.42 54.83
C ASP A 137 9.93 21.49 53.72
N ARG A 138 9.01 21.46 52.75
CA ARG A 138 8.97 22.44 51.65
C ARG A 138 8.69 23.85 52.16
N GLU A 139 7.74 23.98 53.08
CA GLU A 139 7.38 25.26 53.67
C GLU A 139 8.53 25.87 54.49
N MET A 140 9.24 25.04 55.27
CA MET A 140 10.40 25.48 56.06
C MET A 140 11.52 26.02 55.17
N ILE A 141 11.85 25.31 54.09
CA ILE A 141 12.87 25.73 53.11
C ILE A 141 12.47 27.08 52.47
N SER A 142 11.20 27.21 52.08
CA SER A 142 10.66 28.44 51.47
C SER A 142 10.66 29.61 52.45
N SER A 143 10.21 29.38 53.69
CA SER A 143 10.06 30.42 54.71
C SER A 143 11.40 30.90 55.26
N LEU A 144 12.38 29.99 55.43
CA LEU A 144 13.73 30.35 55.87
C LEU A 144 14.57 30.93 54.73
N GLY A 145 14.21 30.67 53.47
CA GLY A 145 14.94 31.16 52.30
C GLY A 145 16.29 30.47 52.08
N VAL A 146 16.47 29.25 52.62
CA VAL A 146 17.72 28.49 52.56
C VAL A 146 17.44 27.06 52.14
N SER A 147 18.24 26.51 51.23
CA SER A 147 18.05 25.14 50.72
C SER A 147 18.25 24.09 51.81
N LYS A 148 17.58 22.92 51.65
CA LYS A 148 17.73 21.77 52.56
C LYS A 148 19.19 21.37 52.75
N SER A 149 19.95 21.34 51.64
CA SER A 149 21.37 20.97 51.64
C SER A 149 22.23 21.95 52.46
N VAL A 150 21.95 23.26 52.38
CA VAL A 150 22.66 24.26 53.18
C VAL A 150 22.28 24.16 54.67
N LEU A 151 21.00 23.96 54.98
CA LEU A 151 20.55 23.73 56.36
C LEU A 151 21.22 22.50 56.98
N ASN A 152 21.34 21.40 56.23
CA ASN A 152 21.92 20.15 56.72
C ASN A 152 23.44 20.10 56.76
N ASN A 153 24.11 20.62 55.72
CA ASN A 153 25.55 20.44 55.54
C ASN A 153 26.37 21.66 56.02
N VAL A 154 25.74 22.83 56.17
CA VAL A 154 26.43 24.09 56.50
C VAL A 154 25.92 24.69 57.82
N ILE A 155 24.61 24.95 57.95
CA ILE A 155 24.06 25.69 59.12
C ILE A 155 23.94 24.79 60.35
N PHE A 156 23.24 23.66 60.22
CA PHE A 156 23.04 22.68 61.29
C PHE A 156 23.80 21.39 60.98
N CYS A 157 25.05 21.53 60.54
CA CYS A 157 25.95 20.40 60.30
C CYS A 157 26.13 19.60 61.60
N HIS A 158 26.02 18.28 61.50
CA HIS A 158 26.18 17.42 62.67
C HIS A 158 27.65 17.39 63.11
N GLN A 159 27.91 17.29 64.41
CA GLN A 159 29.26 17.30 64.96
C GLN A 159 30.16 16.22 64.33
N GLU A 160 29.64 15.00 64.17
CA GLU A 160 30.35 13.88 63.54
C GLU A 160 30.58 14.05 62.03
N GLU A 161 29.78 14.91 61.37
CA GLU A 161 29.88 15.17 59.93
C GLU A 161 30.61 16.48 59.61
N SER A 162 31.06 17.23 60.62
CA SER A 162 31.66 18.56 60.47
C SER A 162 32.92 18.59 59.59
N ASN A 163 33.63 17.47 59.51
CA ASN A 163 34.84 17.32 58.68
C ASN A 163 34.54 16.92 57.23
N TRP A 164 33.27 16.94 56.77
CA TRP A 164 32.92 16.60 55.39
C TRP A 164 33.70 17.40 54.31
N PRO A 165 34.16 18.65 54.52
CA PRO A 165 34.99 19.35 53.52
C PRO A 165 36.36 18.68 53.28
N LEU A 166 36.81 17.82 54.19
CA LEU A 166 38.05 17.04 54.10
C LEU A 166 37.82 15.62 53.58
N SER A 167 36.58 15.28 53.19
CA SER A 167 36.25 13.96 52.66
C SER A 167 36.83 13.72 51.26
N GLU A 168 36.85 12.46 50.85
CA GLU A 168 37.34 12.04 49.54
C GLU A 168 36.55 12.68 48.39
N GLY A 169 37.21 12.86 47.23
CA GLY A 169 36.71 13.70 46.13
C GLY A 169 35.28 13.40 45.65
N LYS A 170 34.83 12.14 45.69
CA LYS A 170 33.46 11.77 45.31
C LYS A 170 32.41 12.26 46.31
N ALA A 171 32.64 12.03 47.61
CA ALA A 171 31.73 12.45 48.67
C ALA A 171 31.69 13.97 48.81
N LEU A 172 32.86 14.61 48.68
CA LEU A 172 33.01 16.06 48.66
C LEU A 172 32.21 16.67 47.50
N LYS A 173 32.43 16.18 46.28
CA LYS A 173 31.72 16.66 45.09
C LYS A 173 30.21 16.51 45.22
N GLN A 174 29.73 15.38 45.76
CA GLN A 174 28.30 15.18 45.98
C GLN A 174 27.71 16.26 46.92
N LYS A 175 28.38 16.57 48.03
CA LYS A 175 27.93 17.62 48.96
C LYS A 175 27.95 19.01 48.31
N PHE A 176 28.96 19.31 47.49
CA PHE A 176 29.00 20.52 46.68
C PHE A 176 27.84 20.60 45.69
N ASP A 177 27.61 19.54 44.91
CA ASP A 177 26.54 19.47 43.92
C ASP A 177 25.14 19.61 44.58
N GLU A 178 24.97 19.06 45.79
CA GLU A 178 23.77 19.21 46.63
C GLU A 178 23.59 20.64 47.16
N ILE A 179 24.68 21.30 47.62
CA ILE A 179 24.65 22.68 48.14
C ILE A 179 24.34 23.68 47.03
N PHE A 180 25.03 23.57 45.90
CA PHE A 180 24.88 24.46 44.75
C PHE A 180 23.70 24.09 43.85
N SER A 181 23.00 22.99 44.13
CA SER A 181 21.85 22.50 43.34
C SER A 181 22.16 22.33 41.84
N ALA A 182 23.44 22.13 41.49
CA ALA A 182 23.91 21.99 40.11
C ALA A 182 23.31 20.76 39.41
N THR A 183 22.89 19.75 40.18
CA THR A 183 22.24 18.54 39.68
C THR A 183 20.97 18.79 38.88
N ARG A 184 20.20 19.86 39.18
CA ARG A 184 19.01 20.21 38.40
C ARG A 184 19.37 20.71 37.00
N TYR A 185 20.38 21.57 36.91
CA TYR A 185 20.88 22.08 35.63
C TYR A 185 21.52 20.97 34.79
N ILE A 186 22.31 20.10 35.42
CA ILE A 186 22.94 18.95 34.74
C ILE A 186 21.86 18.03 34.15
N LYS A 187 20.81 17.71 34.91
CA LYS A 187 19.70 16.88 34.42
C LYS A 187 18.93 17.54 33.27
N ALA A 188 18.68 18.85 33.36
CA ALA A 188 18.00 19.58 32.28
C ALA A 188 18.84 19.61 30.98
N LEU A 189 20.16 19.77 31.10
CA LEU A 189 21.05 19.68 29.95
C LEU A 189 21.09 18.28 29.33
N GLU A 190 21.07 17.24 30.16
CA GLU A 190 21.06 15.86 29.71
C GLU A 190 19.77 15.49 28.96
N THR A 191 18.61 15.94 29.48
CA THR A 191 17.33 15.78 28.77
C THR A 191 17.30 16.55 27.45
N LEU A 192 17.80 17.80 27.41
CA LEU A 192 17.90 18.57 26.18
C LEU A 192 18.80 17.88 25.13
N ARG A 193 19.93 17.28 25.56
CA ARG A 193 20.81 16.52 24.67
C ARG A 193 20.11 15.29 24.07
N GLN A 194 19.35 14.55 24.89
CA GLN A 194 18.55 13.41 24.40
C GLN A 194 17.49 13.85 23.39
N VAL A 195 16.71 14.88 23.70
CA VAL A 195 15.69 15.40 22.78
C VAL A 195 16.30 15.83 21.45
N ARG A 196 17.44 16.54 21.48
CA ARG A 196 18.16 16.94 20.27
C ARG A 196 18.60 15.74 19.43
N GLN A 197 19.08 14.67 20.06
CA GLN A 197 19.49 13.46 19.37
C GLN A 197 18.29 12.76 18.71
N THR A 198 17.20 12.57 19.44
CA THR A 198 15.97 11.96 18.92
C THR A 198 15.40 12.76 17.76
N GLN A 199 15.33 14.09 17.88
CA GLN A 199 14.81 14.94 16.81
C GLN A 199 15.74 14.93 15.58
N GLY A 200 17.06 14.90 15.79
CA GLY A 200 18.04 14.75 14.71
C GLY A 200 17.87 13.45 13.93
N GLN A 201 17.52 12.35 14.61
CA GLN A 201 17.24 11.06 13.98
C GLN A 201 15.95 11.12 13.14
N LYS A 202 14.85 11.66 13.69
CA LYS A 202 13.59 11.85 12.94
C LYS A 202 13.78 12.67 11.68
N VAL A 203 14.57 13.75 11.74
CA VAL A 203 14.87 14.58 10.56
C VAL A 203 15.55 13.76 9.46
N LYS A 204 16.50 12.88 9.81
CA LYS A 204 17.18 12.01 8.83
C LYS A 204 16.22 10.99 8.21
N GLU A 205 15.33 10.42 9.00
CA GLU A 205 14.29 9.48 8.54
C GLU A 205 13.36 10.16 7.54
N CYS A 206 12.81 11.33 7.90
CA CYS A 206 11.95 12.10 7.00
C CYS A 206 12.68 12.55 5.73
N GLN A 207 13.96 12.94 5.80
CA GLN A 207 14.76 13.27 4.62
C GLN A 207 14.92 12.08 3.67
N THR A 208 15.10 10.89 4.23
CA THR A 208 15.24 9.65 3.46
C THR A 208 13.90 9.29 2.80
N GLU A 209 12.80 9.37 3.55
CA GLU A 209 11.46 9.12 3.04
C GLU A 209 11.07 10.10 1.93
N LEU A 210 11.36 11.40 2.10
CA LEU A 210 11.12 12.42 1.09
C LEU A 210 11.87 12.14 -0.22
N LYS A 211 13.08 11.57 -0.15
CA LYS A 211 13.84 11.14 -1.34
C LYS A 211 13.11 10.01 -2.07
N TYR A 212 12.60 9.01 -1.36
CA TYR A 212 11.83 7.91 -1.95
C TYR A 212 10.51 8.40 -2.56
N LEU A 213 9.79 9.28 -1.87
CA LEU A 213 8.54 9.85 -2.37
C LEU A 213 8.75 10.66 -3.66
N LYS A 214 9.85 11.42 -3.77
CA LYS A 214 10.21 12.12 -5.02
C LYS A 214 10.44 11.14 -6.17
N GLN A 215 11.21 10.07 -5.94
CA GLN A 215 11.45 9.05 -6.97
C GLN A 215 10.16 8.34 -7.41
N ASN A 216 9.26 8.05 -6.47
CA ASN A 216 7.97 7.44 -6.78
C ASN A 216 7.09 8.39 -7.61
N LYS A 217 7.09 9.68 -7.29
CA LYS A 217 6.37 10.70 -8.07
C LYS A 217 6.90 10.80 -9.50
N GLU A 218 8.22 10.79 -9.69
CA GLU A 218 8.85 10.81 -11.02
C GLU A 218 8.43 9.58 -11.84
N LYS A 219 8.54 8.37 -11.26
CA LYS A 219 8.08 7.13 -11.92
C LYS A 219 6.59 7.14 -12.27
N ALA A 220 5.74 7.65 -11.38
CA ALA A 220 4.31 7.75 -11.64
C ALA A 220 4.01 8.72 -12.80
N CYS A 221 4.80 9.79 -12.94
CA CYS A 221 4.69 10.71 -14.07
C CYS A 221 5.11 10.02 -15.38
N GLU A 222 6.24 9.31 -15.39
CA GLU A 222 6.70 8.56 -16.57
C GLU A 222 5.67 7.52 -17.03
N ILE A 223 5.08 6.76 -16.11
CA ILE A 223 4.04 5.77 -16.44
C ILE A 223 2.80 6.48 -17.02
N ARG A 224 2.39 7.62 -16.45
CA ARG A 224 1.24 8.38 -16.94
C ARG A 224 1.48 8.88 -18.36
N ASP A 225 2.67 9.41 -18.64
CA ASP A 225 3.05 9.87 -20.00
C ASP A 225 3.06 8.70 -21.01
N GLN A 226 3.52 7.51 -20.58
CA GLN A 226 3.47 6.30 -21.41
C GLN A 226 2.03 5.85 -21.71
N ILE A 227 1.14 5.90 -20.71
CA ILE A 227 -0.29 5.57 -20.90
C ILE A 227 -0.90 6.52 -21.93
N THR A 228 -0.73 7.82 -21.77
CA THR A 228 -1.27 8.82 -22.71
C THR A 228 -0.75 8.62 -24.13
N SER A 229 0.55 8.31 -24.28
CA SER A 229 1.14 7.99 -25.60
C SER A 229 0.54 6.72 -26.22
N LYS A 230 0.34 5.67 -25.42
CA LYS A 230 -0.26 4.41 -25.88
C LYS A 230 -1.74 4.56 -26.22
N GLU A 231 -2.50 5.35 -25.47
CA GLU A 231 -3.90 5.67 -25.77
C GLU A 231 -4.05 6.44 -27.08
N ALA A 232 -3.13 7.38 -27.35
CA ALA A 232 -3.08 8.08 -28.64
C ALA A 232 -2.80 7.11 -29.80
N GLN A 233 -1.84 6.19 -29.65
CA GLN A 233 -1.53 5.15 -30.65
C GLN A 233 -2.69 4.17 -30.86
N LEU A 234 -3.43 3.83 -29.80
CA LEU A 234 -4.61 2.98 -29.88
C LEU A 234 -5.72 3.67 -30.67
N THR A 235 -5.95 4.96 -30.40
CA THR A 235 -6.95 5.76 -31.10
C THR A 235 -6.64 5.84 -32.59
N SER A 236 -5.39 6.14 -32.97
CA SER A 236 -4.98 6.17 -34.38
C SER A 236 -5.11 4.80 -35.05
N SER A 237 -4.77 3.71 -34.34
CA SER A 237 -4.91 2.36 -34.88
C SER A 237 -6.38 1.97 -35.09
N LYS A 238 -7.28 2.37 -34.18
CA LYS A 238 -8.73 2.16 -34.34
C LYS A 238 -9.28 2.91 -35.55
N GLU A 239 -8.82 4.13 -35.80
CA GLU A 239 -9.20 4.89 -37.00
C GLU A 239 -8.75 4.20 -38.28
N ILE A 240 -7.52 3.67 -38.32
CA ILE A 240 -7.00 2.89 -39.47
C ILE A 240 -7.81 1.60 -39.68
N VAL A 241 -8.15 0.88 -38.61
CA VAL A 241 -9.00 -0.33 -38.72
C VAL A 241 -10.36 0.03 -39.32
N LYS A 242 -10.96 1.12 -38.82
CA LYS A 242 -12.26 1.59 -39.32
C LYS A 242 -12.20 2.01 -40.79
N SER A 243 -11.10 2.63 -41.25
CA SER A 243 -10.94 2.95 -42.67
C SER A 243 -10.85 1.68 -43.52
N TYR A 244 -10.11 0.66 -43.07
CA TYR A 244 -10.06 -0.62 -43.79
C TYR A 244 -11.39 -1.35 -43.80
N GLU A 245 -12.17 -1.33 -42.71
CA GLU A 245 -13.52 -1.88 -42.68
C GLU A 245 -14.43 -1.20 -43.70
N ASN A 246 -14.37 0.13 -43.80
CA ASN A 246 -15.12 0.90 -44.80
C ASN A 246 -14.73 0.56 -46.24
N GLU A 247 -13.45 0.22 -46.49
CA GLU A 247 -12.99 -0.24 -47.83
C GLU A 247 -13.39 -1.69 -48.13
N LEU A 248 -13.58 -2.51 -47.10
CA LEU A 248 -13.87 -3.94 -47.23
C LEU A 248 -15.35 -4.22 -47.55
N ASP A 249 -16.25 -3.39 -47.06
CA ASP A 249 -17.70 -3.48 -47.32
C ASP A 249 -18.08 -3.40 -48.81
N PRO A 250 -17.61 -2.42 -49.61
CA PRO A 250 -17.93 -2.38 -51.04
C PRO A 250 -17.32 -3.57 -51.79
N LEU A 251 -16.16 -4.08 -51.38
CA LEU A 251 -15.56 -5.28 -51.96
C LEU A 251 -16.38 -6.54 -51.67
N LYS A 252 -16.90 -6.70 -50.44
CA LYS A 252 -17.83 -7.79 -50.09
C LYS A 252 -19.12 -7.73 -50.89
N ASN A 253 -19.70 -6.53 -51.05
CA ASN A 253 -20.90 -6.35 -51.85
C ASN A 253 -20.67 -6.72 -53.31
N ARG A 254 -19.53 -6.30 -53.87
CA ARG A 254 -19.14 -6.64 -55.25
C ARG A 254 -18.87 -8.13 -55.44
N LEU A 255 -18.29 -8.81 -54.44
CA LEU A 255 -18.14 -10.27 -54.46
C LEU A 255 -19.52 -10.96 -54.51
N LYS A 256 -20.46 -10.51 -53.68
CA LYS A 256 -21.83 -11.03 -53.62
C LYS A 256 -22.58 -10.83 -54.94
N GLU A 257 -22.42 -9.68 -55.58
CA GLU A 257 -22.97 -9.43 -56.93
C GLU A 257 -22.38 -10.37 -57.98
N ILE A 258 -21.07 -10.60 -57.95
CA ILE A 258 -20.39 -11.52 -58.86
C ILE A 258 -20.90 -12.95 -58.64
N GLU A 259 -21.03 -13.41 -57.40
CA GLU A 259 -21.58 -14.73 -57.07
C GLU A 259 -23.03 -14.89 -57.57
N GLN A 260 -23.87 -13.87 -57.39
CA GLN A 260 -25.23 -13.87 -57.91
C GLN A 260 -25.25 -13.93 -59.45
N ASN A 261 -24.40 -13.17 -60.12
CA ASN A 261 -24.31 -13.21 -61.58
C ASN A 261 -23.82 -14.58 -62.07
N LEU A 262 -22.86 -15.19 -61.38
CA LEU A 262 -22.38 -16.53 -61.70
C LEU A 262 -23.48 -17.58 -61.54
N SER A 263 -24.30 -17.47 -60.49
CA SER A 263 -25.47 -18.34 -60.30
C SER A 263 -26.53 -18.18 -61.41
N LYS A 264 -26.74 -16.95 -61.92
CA LYS A 264 -27.63 -16.69 -63.06
C LYS A 264 -27.06 -17.28 -64.36
N ILE A 265 -25.76 -17.11 -64.60
CA ILE A 265 -25.07 -17.68 -65.76
C ILE A 265 -25.17 -19.21 -65.75
N MET A 266 -24.96 -19.86 -64.60
CA MET A 266 -25.13 -21.30 -64.46
C MET A 266 -26.55 -21.78 -64.78
N ARG A 267 -27.59 -21.03 -64.37
CA ARG A 267 -28.98 -21.34 -64.72
C ARG A 267 -29.22 -21.22 -66.22
N LEU A 268 -28.77 -20.13 -66.83
CA LEU A 268 -28.89 -19.90 -68.27
C LEU A 268 -28.14 -20.95 -69.09
N ASP A 269 -26.94 -21.36 -68.66
CA ASP A 269 -26.19 -22.43 -69.33
C ASP A 269 -26.92 -23.78 -69.27
N ASN A 270 -27.53 -24.11 -68.13
CA ASN A 270 -28.37 -25.31 -67.99
C ASN A 270 -29.63 -25.24 -68.86
N GLU A 271 -30.28 -24.07 -68.95
CA GLU A 271 -31.42 -23.84 -69.82
C GLU A 271 -31.05 -23.94 -71.31
N ILE A 272 -29.90 -23.37 -71.71
CA ILE A 272 -29.38 -23.48 -73.08
C ILE A 272 -29.12 -24.94 -73.43
N LYS A 273 -28.48 -25.71 -72.54
CA LYS A 273 -28.24 -27.14 -72.75
C LYS A 273 -29.55 -27.93 -72.89
N ALA A 274 -30.55 -27.63 -72.07
CA ALA A 274 -31.87 -28.27 -72.14
C ALA A 274 -32.64 -27.89 -73.42
N LEU A 275 -32.51 -26.64 -73.89
CA LEU A 275 -33.13 -26.19 -75.13
C LEU A 275 -32.41 -26.76 -76.36
N ASP A 276 -31.09 -26.86 -76.35
CA ASP A 276 -30.30 -27.45 -77.43
C ASP A 276 -30.57 -28.96 -77.56
N SER A 277 -30.68 -29.67 -76.44
CA SER A 277 -31.08 -31.09 -76.47
C SER A 277 -32.50 -31.27 -76.98
N ARG A 278 -33.44 -30.41 -76.57
CA ARG A 278 -34.82 -30.40 -77.08
C ARG A 278 -34.90 -30.04 -78.57
N LYS A 279 -34.09 -29.08 -79.02
CA LYS A 279 -34.00 -28.70 -80.43
C LYS A 279 -33.51 -29.88 -81.28
N LYS A 280 -32.41 -30.53 -80.87
CA LYS A 280 -31.89 -31.72 -81.56
C LYS A 280 -32.89 -32.86 -81.60
N GLN A 281 -33.64 -33.07 -80.51
CA GLN A 281 -34.72 -34.06 -80.49
C GLN A 281 -35.83 -33.70 -81.48
N MET A 282 -36.30 -32.45 -81.48
CA MET A 282 -37.34 -32.02 -82.43
C MET A 282 -36.86 -32.05 -83.89
N GLU A 283 -35.62 -31.68 -84.19
CA GLU A 283 -35.06 -31.77 -85.55
C GLU A 283 -34.99 -33.22 -86.03
N LYS A 284 -34.66 -34.15 -85.11
CA LYS A 284 -34.69 -35.59 -85.41
C LYS A 284 -36.12 -36.08 -85.65
N ASP A 285 -37.05 -35.72 -84.77
CA ASP A 285 -38.47 -36.08 -84.91
C ASP A 285 -39.07 -35.49 -86.20
N ASN A 286 -38.69 -34.27 -86.57
CA ASN A 286 -39.15 -33.59 -87.79
C ASN A 286 -38.56 -34.23 -89.05
N SER A 287 -37.27 -34.61 -89.02
CA SER A 287 -36.64 -35.36 -90.11
C SER A 287 -37.24 -36.77 -90.27
N GLU A 288 -37.60 -37.43 -89.17
CA GLU A 288 -38.29 -38.73 -89.20
C GLU A 288 -39.73 -38.61 -89.72
N LEU A 289 -40.43 -37.50 -89.42
CA LEU A 289 -41.76 -37.19 -89.95
C LEU A 289 -41.71 -36.83 -91.44
N GLU A 290 -40.74 -36.04 -91.89
CA GLU A 290 -40.53 -35.72 -93.30
C GLU A 290 -40.21 -36.96 -94.14
N GLN A 291 -39.45 -37.92 -93.61
CA GLN A 291 -39.16 -39.20 -94.29
C GLN A 291 -40.35 -40.17 -94.31
N LYS A 292 -41.32 -40.03 -93.40
CA LYS A 292 -42.54 -40.85 -93.35
C LYS A 292 -43.73 -40.21 -94.08
N MET A 293 -43.64 -38.96 -94.50
CA MET A 293 -44.67 -38.26 -95.27
C MET A 293 -44.52 -38.53 -96.78
N GLU A 294 -45.08 -39.64 -97.27
CA GLU A 294 -44.99 -39.96 -98.71
C GLU A 294 -46.11 -39.33 -99.57
N LYS A 295 -47.12 -38.67 -98.99
CA LYS A 295 -48.08 -37.85 -99.75
C LYS A 295 -48.58 -36.63 -98.98
N VAL A 296 -48.21 -35.44 -99.47
CA VAL A 296 -48.89 -34.18 -99.16
C VAL A 296 -50.26 -34.20 -99.83
N PHE A 297 -51.33 -34.05 -99.05
CA PHE A 297 -52.69 -33.90 -99.59
C PHE A 297 -52.80 -32.57 -100.34
N GLN A 298 -53.05 -32.63 -101.64
CA GLN A 298 -53.26 -31.46 -102.51
C GLN A 298 -54.73 -31.41 -102.96
N GLY A 299 -55.63 -31.19 -102.01
CA GLY A 299 -57.05 -30.92 -102.26
C GLY A 299 -57.59 -29.90 -101.26
N THR A 300 -58.70 -29.22 -101.57
CA THR A 300 -59.36 -28.28 -100.66
C THR A 300 -60.02 -28.98 -99.47
N ASP A 301 -60.04 -28.32 -98.31
CA ASP A 301 -60.45 -28.88 -96.99
C ASP A 301 -61.83 -29.56 -96.97
N GLU A 302 -62.75 -29.20 -97.86
CA GLU A 302 -64.08 -29.82 -97.94
C GLU A 302 -64.07 -31.22 -98.59
N GLN A 303 -63.05 -31.59 -99.38
CA GLN A 303 -62.95 -32.93 -100.01
C GLN A 303 -62.24 -33.97 -99.13
N LEU A 304 -61.55 -33.56 -98.06
CA LEU A 304 -60.86 -34.45 -97.13
C LEU A 304 -61.81 -35.07 -96.08
N ASN A 305 -62.91 -34.37 -95.76
CA ASN A 305 -63.83 -34.78 -94.69
C ASN A 305 -64.80 -35.90 -95.11
N ASP A 306 -65.17 -35.99 -96.40
CA ASP A 306 -66.06 -37.02 -96.92
C ASP A 306 -65.36 -38.37 -97.20
N LEU A 307 -64.06 -38.36 -97.50
CA LEU A 307 -63.28 -39.60 -97.73
C LEU A 307 -62.93 -40.31 -96.40
N TYR A 308 -62.75 -39.53 -95.31
CA TYR A 308 -62.45 -40.05 -93.97
C TYR A 308 -63.62 -40.86 -93.38
N HIS A 309 -64.86 -40.39 -93.58
CA HIS A 309 -66.03 -41.07 -93.04
C HIS A 309 -66.41 -42.36 -93.79
N ASN A 310 -66.08 -42.49 -95.07
CA ASN A 310 -66.35 -43.71 -95.84
C ASN A 310 -65.29 -44.81 -95.66
N HIS A 311 -64.03 -44.48 -95.34
CA HIS A 311 -62.97 -45.49 -95.12
C HIS A 311 -63.06 -46.17 -93.73
N GLN A 312 -63.65 -45.51 -92.73
CA GLN A 312 -63.78 -46.05 -91.36
C GLN A 312 -64.78 -47.20 -91.24
N ARG A 313 -65.66 -47.43 -92.23
CA ARG A 313 -66.63 -48.53 -92.23
C ARG A 313 -66.09 -49.83 -92.84
N THR A 314 -65.16 -49.75 -93.80
CA THR A 314 -64.64 -50.94 -94.52
C THR A 314 -63.48 -51.63 -93.79
N VAL A 315 -62.74 -50.91 -92.93
CA VAL A 315 -61.59 -51.46 -92.18
C VAL A 315 -62.01 -52.47 -91.10
N ARG A 316 -63.19 -52.26 -90.47
CA ARG A 316 -63.68 -53.13 -89.38
C ARG A 316 -64.06 -54.56 -89.80
N GLU A 317 -64.27 -54.82 -91.10
CA GLU A 317 -64.61 -56.15 -91.61
C GLU A 317 -63.41 -56.95 -92.14
N LYS A 318 -62.31 -56.29 -92.55
CA LYS A 318 -61.12 -56.98 -93.06
C LYS A 318 -60.13 -57.41 -91.96
N GLU A 319 -60.18 -56.82 -90.77
CA GLU A 319 -59.34 -57.23 -89.63
C GLU A 319 -59.69 -58.62 -89.07
N ARG A 320 -60.93 -59.12 -89.26
CA ARG A 320 -61.32 -60.47 -88.80
C ARG A 320 -60.88 -61.62 -89.73
N ARG A 321 -60.56 -61.36 -91.00
CA ARG A 321 -60.14 -62.41 -91.95
C ARG A 321 -58.62 -62.52 -92.13
N LEU A 322 -57.84 -61.60 -91.59
CA LEU A 322 -56.37 -61.60 -91.67
C LEU A 322 -55.70 -62.53 -90.66
N VAL A 323 -56.34 -62.78 -89.51
CA VAL A 323 -55.76 -63.51 -88.37
C VAL A 323 -55.58 -65.01 -88.66
N ASP A 324 -56.44 -65.61 -89.48
CA ASP A 324 -56.42 -67.07 -89.71
C ASP A 324 -55.56 -67.49 -90.92
N CYS A 325 -55.33 -66.62 -91.92
CA CYS A 325 -54.45 -66.92 -93.06
C CYS A 325 -52.95 -66.64 -92.80
N GLN A 326 -52.60 -65.91 -91.74
CA GLN A 326 -51.18 -65.59 -91.41
C GLN A 326 -50.41 -66.77 -90.78
N ARG A 327 -51.08 -67.75 -90.15
CA ARG A 327 -50.40 -68.84 -89.43
C ARG A 327 -49.82 -69.96 -90.32
N GLU A 328 -50.29 -70.09 -91.55
CA GLU A 328 -49.87 -71.20 -92.45
C GLU A 328 -48.79 -70.76 -93.46
N VAL A 329 -48.71 -69.46 -93.77
CA VAL A 329 -47.68 -68.86 -94.64
C VAL A 329 -46.33 -68.67 -93.90
N GLU A 330 -46.32 -68.52 -92.59
CA GLU A 330 -45.11 -68.39 -91.78
C GLU A 330 -44.27 -69.68 -91.67
N LYS A 331 -44.87 -70.86 -91.92
CA LYS A 331 -44.19 -72.15 -91.80
C LYS A 331 -43.37 -72.52 -93.04
N LEU A 332 -43.84 -72.16 -94.23
CA LEU A 332 -43.18 -72.51 -95.51
C LEU A 332 -42.19 -71.43 -96.00
N ASN A 333 -42.33 -70.16 -95.57
CA ASN A 333 -41.36 -69.10 -95.88
C ASN A 333 -40.06 -69.16 -95.04
N LYS A 334 -40.05 -69.92 -93.94
CA LYS A 334 -38.89 -70.01 -93.04
C LYS A 334 -37.75 -70.91 -93.53
N GLU A 335 -37.99 -71.92 -94.36
CA GLU A 335 -36.91 -72.87 -94.75
C GLU A 335 -36.22 -72.55 -96.09
N SER A 336 -36.90 -71.95 -97.06
CA SER A 336 -36.32 -71.70 -98.40
C SER A 336 -35.66 -70.32 -98.53
N GLY A 337 -36.08 -69.34 -97.72
CA GLY A 337 -35.47 -68.00 -97.68
C GLY A 337 -34.12 -67.93 -96.97
N LEU A 338 -33.83 -68.90 -96.08
CA LEU A 338 -32.63 -68.88 -95.23
C LEU A 338 -31.33 -69.20 -95.97
N LEU A 339 -31.32 -70.07 -96.98
CA LEU A 339 -30.05 -70.58 -97.54
C LEU A 339 -29.52 -69.82 -98.77
N ASN A 340 -30.39 -69.15 -99.53
CA ASN A 340 -29.98 -68.51 -100.79
C ASN A 340 -29.75 -66.98 -100.69
N ARG A 341 -30.31 -66.30 -99.68
CA ARG A 341 -29.99 -64.89 -99.42
C ARG A 341 -28.64 -64.71 -98.73
N GLU A 342 -28.34 -65.57 -97.75
CA GLU A 342 -27.14 -65.43 -96.91
C GLU A 342 -25.82 -65.48 -97.72
N LYS A 343 -25.73 -66.37 -98.70
CA LYS A 343 -24.50 -66.52 -99.52
C LYS A 343 -24.24 -65.34 -100.46
N SER A 344 -25.30 -64.75 -101.01
CA SER A 344 -25.17 -63.68 -102.02
C SER A 344 -24.96 -62.31 -101.39
N GLU A 345 -25.48 -62.10 -100.18
CA GLU A 345 -25.27 -60.87 -99.41
C GLU A 345 -23.85 -60.80 -98.82
N LEU A 346 -23.30 -61.91 -98.31
CA LEU A 346 -21.96 -61.91 -97.68
C LEU A 346 -20.81 -61.54 -98.65
N LEU A 347 -20.89 -61.92 -99.93
CA LEU A 347 -19.87 -61.62 -100.94
C LEU A 347 -19.90 -60.15 -101.38
N VAL A 348 -21.09 -59.54 -101.41
CA VAL A 348 -21.26 -58.11 -101.73
C VAL A 348 -20.90 -57.24 -100.53
N GLU A 349 -21.26 -57.66 -99.30
CA GLU A 349 -20.78 -57.03 -98.07
C GLU A 349 -19.26 -57.05 -97.97
N GLN A 350 -18.59 -58.17 -98.23
CA GLN A 350 -17.13 -58.27 -98.07
C GLN A 350 -16.35 -57.24 -98.92
N GLY A 351 -16.83 -56.94 -100.14
CA GLY A 351 -16.27 -55.89 -100.99
C GLY A 351 -16.57 -54.48 -100.46
N ARG A 352 -17.78 -54.25 -99.95
CA ARG A 352 -18.23 -52.95 -99.40
C ARG A 352 -17.53 -52.62 -98.08
N THR A 353 -17.37 -53.59 -97.18
CA THR A 353 -16.73 -53.43 -95.86
C THR A 353 -15.23 -53.13 -95.99
N LYS A 354 -14.53 -53.70 -96.99
CA LYS A 354 -13.11 -53.36 -97.25
C LYS A 354 -12.91 -51.94 -97.77
N SER A 355 -13.82 -51.43 -98.61
CA SER A 355 -13.76 -50.05 -99.10
C SER A 355 -14.19 -49.03 -98.03
N LEU A 356 -15.19 -49.36 -97.20
CA LEU A 356 -15.61 -48.56 -96.05
C LEU A 356 -14.52 -48.52 -94.95
N LEU A 357 -13.83 -49.64 -94.70
CA LEU A 357 -12.73 -49.69 -93.73
C LEU A 357 -11.58 -48.75 -94.14
N SER A 358 -11.25 -48.69 -95.43
CA SER A 358 -10.21 -47.76 -95.92
C SER A 358 -10.62 -46.29 -95.83
N PHE A 359 -11.92 -45.97 -95.94
CA PHE A 359 -12.45 -44.61 -95.79
C PHE A 359 -12.49 -44.19 -94.30
N PHE A 360 -12.98 -45.07 -93.42
CA PHE A 360 -13.01 -44.84 -91.98
C PHE A 360 -11.61 -44.76 -91.35
N ILE A 361 -10.59 -45.45 -91.87
CA ILE A 361 -9.22 -45.32 -91.37
C ILE A 361 -8.65 -43.92 -91.69
N LEU A 362 -8.89 -43.38 -92.89
CA LEU A 362 -8.48 -42.02 -93.28
C LEU A 362 -9.24 -40.95 -92.48
N GLU A 363 -10.54 -41.14 -92.24
CA GLU A 363 -11.37 -40.25 -91.43
C GLU A 363 -11.01 -40.33 -89.93
N TYR A 364 -10.63 -41.51 -89.43
CA TYR A 364 -10.14 -41.71 -88.06
C TYR A 364 -8.80 -41.01 -87.82
N TYR A 365 -7.84 -41.07 -88.75
CA TYR A 365 -6.58 -40.32 -88.63
C TYR A 365 -6.78 -38.80 -88.74
N ALA A 366 -7.73 -38.33 -89.55
CA ALA A 366 -8.08 -36.90 -89.64
C ALA A 366 -8.82 -36.39 -88.38
N LEU A 367 -9.78 -37.16 -87.86
CA LEU A 367 -10.52 -36.86 -86.64
C LEU A 367 -9.62 -36.96 -85.39
N SER A 368 -8.67 -37.91 -85.37
CA SER A 368 -7.66 -38.03 -84.31
C SER A 368 -6.69 -36.84 -84.28
N ASN A 369 -6.27 -36.33 -85.44
CA ASN A 369 -5.45 -35.11 -85.51
C ASN A 369 -6.23 -33.85 -85.10
N ASP A 370 -7.50 -33.71 -85.49
CA ASP A 370 -8.36 -32.58 -85.09
C ASP A 370 -8.72 -32.65 -83.59
N PHE A 371 -8.91 -33.84 -83.03
CA PHE A 371 -9.02 -34.05 -81.59
C PHE A 371 -7.70 -33.74 -80.86
N ALA A 372 -6.55 -34.13 -81.39
CA ALA A 372 -5.24 -33.82 -80.79
C ALA A 372 -4.94 -32.30 -80.80
N GLU A 373 -5.32 -31.57 -81.85
CA GLU A 373 -5.22 -30.11 -81.89
C GLU A 373 -6.20 -29.43 -80.93
N LYS A 374 -7.46 -29.89 -80.87
CA LYS A 374 -8.45 -29.36 -79.91
C LYS A 374 -8.10 -29.69 -78.46
N GLU A 375 -7.54 -30.88 -78.20
CA GLU A 375 -7.02 -31.30 -76.90
C GLU A 375 -5.80 -30.46 -76.51
N SER A 376 -4.87 -30.18 -77.45
CA SER A 376 -3.74 -29.28 -77.22
C SER A 376 -4.18 -27.85 -76.89
N LEU A 377 -5.21 -27.34 -77.58
CA LEU A 377 -5.76 -26.00 -77.32
C LEU A 377 -6.51 -25.92 -75.98
N LYS A 378 -7.28 -26.97 -75.64
CA LYS A 378 -7.94 -27.12 -74.33
C LYS A 378 -6.92 -27.29 -73.20
N GLN A 379 -5.83 -28.02 -73.43
CA GLN A 379 -4.75 -28.22 -72.47
C GLN A 379 -4.00 -26.91 -72.21
N LYS A 380 -3.75 -26.08 -73.24
CA LYS A 380 -3.21 -24.72 -73.07
C LYS A 380 -4.13 -23.79 -72.26
N GLN A 381 -5.45 -23.83 -72.50
CA GLN A 381 -6.42 -23.05 -71.69
C GLN A 381 -6.52 -23.56 -70.24
N ILE A 382 -6.41 -24.88 -70.03
CA ILE A 382 -6.35 -25.49 -68.70
C ILE A 382 -5.06 -25.09 -67.98
N ASP A 383 -3.92 -25.05 -68.67
CA ASP A 383 -2.63 -24.67 -68.09
C ASP A 383 -2.60 -23.18 -67.73
N GLU A 384 -3.20 -22.28 -68.52
CA GLU A 384 -3.38 -20.87 -68.13
C GLU A 384 -4.28 -20.68 -66.90
N ILE A 385 -5.37 -21.47 -66.80
CA ILE A 385 -6.24 -21.46 -65.62
C ILE A 385 -5.53 -22.10 -64.42
N ARG A 386 -4.69 -23.11 -64.64
CA ARG A 386 -3.88 -23.76 -63.62
C ARG A 386 -2.80 -22.81 -63.11
N ASP A 387 -2.16 -22.01 -63.96
CA ASP A 387 -1.21 -20.97 -63.56
C ASP A 387 -1.88 -19.84 -62.78
N LYS A 388 -3.06 -19.38 -63.22
CA LYS A 388 -3.86 -18.40 -62.45
C LYS A 388 -4.33 -18.96 -61.11
N LYS A 389 -4.74 -20.23 -61.05
CA LYS A 389 -5.08 -20.94 -59.81
C LYS A 389 -3.87 -21.14 -58.90
N THR A 390 -2.69 -21.42 -59.46
CA THR A 390 -1.45 -21.59 -58.68
C THR A 390 -0.95 -20.25 -58.15
N GLY A 391 -1.10 -19.17 -58.92
CA GLY A 391 -0.84 -17.80 -58.45
C GLY A 391 -1.80 -17.35 -57.34
N LEU A 392 -3.10 -17.58 -57.50
CA LEU A 392 -4.09 -17.32 -56.45
C LEU A 392 -3.91 -18.25 -55.24
N GLY A 393 -3.52 -19.50 -55.46
CA GLY A 393 -3.21 -20.48 -54.41
C GLY A 393 -2.01 -20.07 -53.57
N ARG A 394 -0.93 -19.59 -54.19
CA ARG A 394 0.23 -19.02 -53.48
C ARG A 394 -0.13 -17.76 -52.70
N ILE A 395 -1.00 -16.90 -53.24
CA ILE A 395 -1.49 -15.71 -52.52
C ILE A 395 -2.39 -16.11 -51.34
N ILE A 396 -3.23 -17.13 -51.50
CA ILE A 396 -4.08 -17.67 -50.43
C ILE A 396 -3.23 -18.37 -49.37
N GLU A 397 -2.19 -19.13 -49.72
CA GLU A 397 -1.23 -19.72 -48.78
C GLU A 397 -0.44 -18.64 -48.03
N LEU A 398 0.09 -17.63 -48.72
CA LEU A 398 0.76 -16.51 -48.07
C LEU A 398 -0.19 -15.75 -47.14
N LYS A 399 -1.43 -15.48 -47.58
CA LYS A 399 -2.41 -14.80 -46.74
C LYS A 399 -2.92 -15.69 -45.61
N SER A 400 -3.03 -17.01 -45.77
CA SER A 400 -3.45 -17.94 -44.71
C SER A 400 -2.32 -18.20 -43.71
N GLU A 401 -1.06 -18.22 -44.13
CA GLU A 401 0.12 -18.19 -43.26
C GLU A 401 0.23 -16.87 -42.49
N ILE A 402 -0.02 -15.73 -43.15
CA ILE A 402 -0.10 -14.43 -42.47
C ILE A 402 -1.30 -14.41 -41.52
N LEU A 403 -2.44 -14.97 -41.89
CA LEU A 403 -3.63 -15.04 -41.05
C LEU A 403 -3.44 -15.98 -39.85
N THR A 404 -2.75 -17.11 -40.00
CA THR A 404 -2.40 -18.02 -38.90
C THR A 404 -1.31 -17.44 -38.02
N LYS A 405 -0.30 -16.75 -38.58
CA LYS A 405 0.67 -15.97 -37.80
C LYS A 405 -0.03 -14.84 -37.03
N LYS A 406 -0.95 -14.11 -37.65
CA LYS A 406 -1.74 -13.05 -37.01
C LYS A 406 -2.77 -13.60 -36.03
N GLN A 407 -3.34 -14.78 -36.24
CA GLN A 407 -4.20 -15.47 -35.28
C GLN A 407 -3.42 -16.05 -34.10
N ASN A 408 -2.17 -16.49 -34.32
CA ASN A 408 -1.27 -16.92 -33.25
C ASN A 408 -0.73 -15.71 -32.47
N GLU A 409 -0.40 -14.60 -33.13
CA GLU A 409 -0.13 -13.31 -32.48
C GLU A 409 -1.37 -12.81 -31.74
N LEU A 410 -2.58 -12.97 -32.28
CA LEU A 410 -3.83 -12.58 -31.63
C LEU A 410 -4.21 -13.53 -30.49
N LYS A 411 -3.80 -14.81 -30.54
CA LYS A 411 -3.87 -15.77 -29.42
C LYS A 411 -2.83 -15.45 -28.34
N ASN A 412 -1.62 -15.06 -28.71
CA ASN A 412 -0.59 -14.62 -27.77
C ASN A 412 -0.97 -13.28 -27.14
N VAL A 413 -1.48 -12.32 -27.92
CA VAL A 413 -2.04 -11.06 -27.43
C VAL A 413 -3.32 -11.31 -26.64
N LYS A 414 -4.15 -12.33 -26.97
CA LYS A 414 -5.26 -12.77 -26.11
C LYS A 414 -4.79 -13.39 -24.80
N TYR A 415 -3.73 -14.19 -24.82
CA TYR A 415 -3.15 -14.82 -23.63
C TYR A 415 -2.46 -13.77 -22.75
N GLU A 416 -1.77 -12.80 -23.35
CA GLU A 416 -1.26 -11.60 -22.68
C GLU A 416 -2.40 -10.69 -22.20
N LEU A 417 -3.50 -10.56 -22.95
CA LEU A 417 -4.73 -9.86 -22.53
C LEU A 417 -5.44 -10.59 -21.40
N GLN A 418 -5.39 -11.92 -21.34
CA GLN A 418 -6.00 -12.72 -20.28
C GLN A 418 -5.13 -12.71 -19.01
N GLN A 419 -3.81 -12.65 -19.17
CA GLN A 419 -2.87 -12.27 -18.10
C GLN A 419 -3.08 -10.80 -17.66
N LEU A 420 -3.41 -9.90 -18.59
CA LEU A 420 -3.80 -8.50 -18.34
C LEU A 420 -5.22 -8.34 -17.79
N GLU A 421 -6.14 -9.29 -17.98
CA GLU A 421 -7.46 -9.35 -17.34
C GLU A 421 -7.29 -9.80 -15.89
N GLY A 422 -6.43 -10.78 -15.61
CA GLY A 422 -5.97 -11.06 -14.24
C GLY A 422 -5.20 -9.89 -13.63
N SER A 423 -4.50 -9.10 -14.46
CA SER A 423 -3.92 -7.82 -14.06
C SER A 423 -4.96 -6.72 -13.92
N SER A 424 -6.09 -6.79 -14.62
CA SER A 424 -7.20 -5.83 -14.59
C SER A 424 -8.04 -6.05 -13.35
N ASP A 425 -8.21 -7.29 -12.91
CA ASP A 425 -8.74 -7.66 -11.61
C ASP A 425 -7.76 -7.24 -10.50
N ARG A 426 -6.45 -7.41 -10.72
CA ARG A 426 -5.40 -6.89 -9.84
C ARG A 426 -5.35 -5.36 -9.83
N ILE A 427 -5.65 -4.69 -10.94
CA ILE A 427 -5.75 -3.24 -11.10
C ILE A 427 -7.04 -2.76 -10.45
N LEU A 428 -8.16 -3.48 -10.53
CA LEU A 428 -9.39 -3.19 -9.79
C LEU A 428 -9.20 -3.39 -8.29
N GLU A 429 -8.50 -4.44 -7.86
CA GLU A 429 -8.06 -4.62 -6.47
C GLU A 429 -7.12 -3.49 -6.05
N LEU A 430 -6.12 -3.16 -6.87
CA LEU A 430 -5.17 -2.08 -6.60
C LEU A 430 -5.83 -0.70 -6.66
N ASP A 431 -6.85 -0.46 -7.48
CA ASP A 431 -7.59 0.80 -7.62
C ASP A 431 -8.63 0.93 -6.49
N GLN A 432 -9.18 -0.19 -6.01
CA GLN A 432 -9.95 -0.24 -4.75
C GLN A 432 -9.05 -0.04 -3.54
N GLU A 433 -7.85 -0.63 -3.51
CA GLU A 433 -6.83 -0.39 -2.49
C GLU A 433 -6.30 1.04 -2.58
N LEU A 434 -6.13 1.61 -3.78
CA LEU A 434 -5.72 2.98 -4.03
C LEU A 434 -6.81 3.95 -3.57
N THR A 435 -8.08 3.72 -3.89
CA THR A 435 -9.18 4.56 -3.38
C THR A 435 -9.39 4.40 -1.87
N LYS A 436 -9.10 3.23 -1.28
CA LYS A 436 -9.06 3.06 0.18
C LYS A 436 -7.90 3.84 0.78
N ALA A 437 -6.71 3.71 0.22
CA ALA A 437 -5.50 4.41 0.63
C ALA A 437 -5.60 5.92 0.41
N GLU A 438 -6.26 6.40 -0.64
CA GLU A 438 -6.54 7.81 -0.93
C GLU A 438 -7.62 8.37 0.00
N ARG A 439 -8.62 7.58 0.41
CA ARG A 439 -9.57 7.98 1.46
C ARG A 439 -8.93 7.98 2.84
N GLU A 440 -8.04 7.04 3.12
CA GLU A 440 -7.23 7.01 4.34
C GLU A 440 -6.19 8.13 4.35
N LEU A 441 -5.58 8.45 3.20
CA LEU A 441 -4.66 9.57 2.99
C LEU A 441 -5.41 10.90 3.07
N SER A 442 -6.60 11.03 2.48
CA SER A 442 -7.44 12.24 2.58
C SER A 442 -8.00 12.44 3.98
N LYS A 443 -8.37 11.35 4.68
CA LYS A 443 -8.66 11.39 6.13
C LYS A 443 -7.40 11.75 6.91
N ALA A 444 -6.24 11.22 6.54
CA ALA A 444 -4.96 11.54 7.15
C ALA A 444 -4.47 12.93 6.76
N GLU A 445 -4.88 13.56 5.66
CA GLU A 445 -4.53 14.94 5.26
C GLU A 445 -5.51 15.95 5.85
N LYS A 446 -6.76 15.56 6.07
CA LYS A 446 -7.71 16.33 6.88
C LYS A 446 -7.42 16.23 8.39
N ASN A 447 -6.86 15.11 8.85
CA ASN A 447 -6.47 14.90 10.26
C ASN A 447 -5.01 15.26 10.54
N SER A 448 -4.10 15.08 9.58
CA SER A 448 -2.72 15.56 9.63
C SER A 448 -2.74 16.97 9.12
N ASN A 449 -2.78 17.85 10.09
CA ASN A 449 -2.76 19.27 9.95
C ASN A 449 -1.35 19.64 9.45
N VAL A 450 -1.03 19.37 8.18
CA VAL A 450 0.32 19.53 7.57
C VAL A 450 0.78 20.99 7.62
N GLU A 451 -0.18 21.93 7.56
CA GLU A 451 0.06 23.34 7.83
C GLU A 451 0.40 23.58 9.31
N MET A 452 -0.33 22.97 10.27
CA MET A 452 0.05 23.06 11.69
C MET A 452 1.41 22.40 11.97
N LEU A 453 1.72 21.24 11.38
CA LEU A 453 3.01 20.56 11.53
C LEU A 453 4.14 21.33 10.87
N LYS A 454 3.91 22.05 9.76
CA LYS A 454 4.89 22.99 9.21
C LYS A 454 5.11 24.18 10.14
N THR A 455 4.04 24.78 10.68
CA THR A 455 4.18 25.85 11.68
C THR A 455 4.81 25.37 12.98
N GLU A 456 4.59 24.11 13.37
CA GLU A 456 5.15 23.49 14.57
C GLU A 456 6.60 23.05 14.35
N VAL A 457 6.98 22.63 13.13
CA VAL A 457 8.40 22.42 12.78
C VAL A 457 9.14 23.75 12.72
N ILE A 458 8.52 24.82 12.22
CA ILE A 458 9.09 26.18 12.23
C ILE A 458 9.16 26.72 13.67
N SER A 459 8.14 26.50 14.50
CA SER A 459 8.15 26.91 15.91
C SER A 459 9.19 26.13 16.70
N LEU A 460 9.30 24.81 16.50
CA LEU A 460 10.32 23.96 17.12
C LEU A 460 11.73 24.26 16.59
N GLN A 461 11.88 24.72 15.34
CA GLN A 461 13.16 25.20 14.82
C GLN A 461 13.55 26.55 15.43
N ASN A 462 12.60 27.46 15.62
CA ASN A 462 12.83 28.74 16.30
C ASN A 462 13.10 28.53 17.80
N GLU A 463 12.36 27.63 18.45
CA GLU A 463 12.55 27.24 19.84
C GLU A 463 13.87 26.50 20.03
N LYS A 464 14.28 25.64 19.08
CA LYS A 464 15.64 25.07 19.04
C LYS A 464 16.70 26.15 18.87
N ALA A 465 16.49 27.15 18.01
CA ALA A 465 17.46 28.23 17.82
C ALA A 465 17.58 29.12 19.06
N ASP A 466 16.48 29.39 19.77
CA ASP A 466 16.47 30.12 21.03
C ASP A 466 17.03 29.28 22.19
N LEU A 467 16.77 27.97 22.21
CA LEU A 467 17.45 27.03 23.10
C LEU A 467 18.95 26.99 22.83
N ASP A 468 19.40 26.93 21.58
CA ASP A 468 20.83 26.98 21.23
C ASP A 468 21.46 28.35 21.61
N ARG A 469 20.72 29.46 21.50
CA ARG A 469 21.18 30.79 21.96
C ARG A 469 21.25 30.90 23.48
N THR A 470 20.27 30.36 24.20
CA THR A 470 20.26 30.33 25.67
C THR A 470 21.32 29.40 26.21
N LEU A 471 21.56 28.25 25.57
CA LEU A 471 22.64 27.32 25.92
C LEU A 471 24.01 27.99 25.73
N ARG A 472 24.22 28.75 24.64
CA ARG A 472 25.43 29.56 24.46
C ARG A 472 25.59 30.67 25.51
N LYS A 473 24.49 31.33 25.92
CA LYS A 473 24.52 32.33 27.00
C LYS A 473 24.85 31.69 28.34
N LEU A 474 24.26 30.54 28.66
CA LEU A 474 24.55 29.78 29.87
C LEU A 474 25.97 29.23 29.89
N ASP A 475 26.50 28.78 28.75
CA ASP A 475 27.91 28.37 28.63
C ASP A 475 28.85 29.57 28.86
N GLN A 476 28.53 30.74 28.31
CA GLN A 476 29.27 31.98 28.57
C GLN A 476 29.18 32.44 30.03
N GLU A 477 28.00 32.35 30.64
CA GLU A 477 27.80 32.66 32.06
C GLU A 477 28.52 31.66 32.96
N MET A 478 28.56 30.36 32.60
CA MET A 478 29.36 29.36 33.31
C MET A 478 30.86 29.58 33.15
N GLU A 479 31.33 29.97 31.97
CA GLU A 479 32.74 30.35 31.78
C GLU A 479 33.09 31.58 32.62
N GLN A 480 32.23 32.60 32.64
CA GLN A 480 32.41 33.78 33.50
C GLN A 480 32.36 33.43 34.98
N LEU A 481 31.45 32.57 35.40
CA LEU A 481 31.34 32.11 36.79
C LEU A 481 32.59 31.32 37.17
N ASN A 482 33.03 30.36 36.34
CA ASN A 482 34.27 29.62 36.57
C ASN A 482 35.49 30.54 36.59
N HIS A 483 35.54 31.56 35.73
CA HIS A 483 36.59 32.57 35.76
C HIS A 483 36.58 33.33 37.09
N HIS A 484 35.42 33.83 37.53
CA HIS A 484 35.25 34.50 38.82
C HIS A 484 35.60 33.60 40.01
N THR A 485 35.24 32.32 39.99
CA THR A 485 35.64 31.37 41.03
C THR A 485 37.16 31.19 41.02
N THR A 486 37.79 31.07 39.86
CA THR A 486 39.25 30.94 39.73
C THR A 486 39.98 32.20 40.19
N THR A 487 39.50 33.39 39.83
CA THR A 487 40.04 34.68 40.29
C THR A 487 39.86 34.85 41.79
N ARG A 488 38.74 34.39 42.35
CA ARG A 488 38.49 34.42 43.80
C ARG A 488 39.41 33.45 44.56
N THR A 489 39.67 32.26 44.02
CA THR A 489 40.65 31.33 44.59
C THR A 489 42.08 31.89 44.52
N GLN A 490 42.43 32.60 43.44
CA GLN A 490 43.73 33.29 43.33
C GLN A 490 43.85 34.48 44.30
N MET A 491 42.76 35.23 44.51
CA MET A 491 42.71 36.32 45.50
C MET A 491 42.80 35.80 46.94
N GLU A 492 42.19 34.64 47.25
CA GLU A 492 42.29 33.99 48.56
C GLU A 492 43.68 33.38 48.83
N MET A 493 44.42 32.98 47.78
CA MET A 493 45.84 32.60 47.91
C MET A 493 46.74 33.82 48.17
N LEU A 494 46.48 34.97 47.52
CA LEU A 494 47.25 36.20 47.71
C LEU A 494 46.99 36.88 49.07
N THR A 495 45.81 36.69 49.69
CA THR A 495 45.55 37.18 51.05
C THR A 495 46.18 36.31 52.14
N LYS A 496 46.44 35.02 51.87
CA LYS A 496 47.22 34.16 52.77
C LYS A 496 48.70 34.52 52.82
N ASP A 497 49.31 34.93 51.69
CA ASP A 497 50.72 35.36 51.67
C ASP A 497 50.95 36.72 52.35
N LYS A 498 49.91 37.55 52.51
CA LYS A 498 50.02 38.85 53.22
C LYS A 498 49.78 38.80 54.72
N GLN A 499 49.35 37.67 55.29
CA GLN A 499 49.16 37.52 56.74
C GLN A 499 50.29 36.73 57.45
N GLY A 500 51.36 36.37 56.73
CA GLY A 500 52.50 35.62 57.27
C GLY A 500 53.72 36.45 57.72
N THR A 501 53.68 37.78 57.68
CA THR A 501 54.81 38.64 58.08
C THR A 501 54.38 39.66 59.13
N GLY A 502 54.42 39.27 60.40
CA GLY A 502 54.16 40.21 61.48
C GLY A 502 53.92 39.57 62.84
N PHE A 503 54.93 38.88 63.39
CA PHE A 503 55.08 38.72 64.83
C PHE A 503 56.58 38.75 65.17
N SER A 504 57.01 39.88 65.72
CA SER A 504 58.07 40.00 66.72
C SER A 504 57.48 39.79 68.10
#